data_AF-A0A1Q7CR90-F1
#
_entry.id   AF-A0A1Q7CR90-F1
#
_cell.length_a   1.000
_cell.length_b   1.000
_cell.length_c   1.000
_cell.angle_alpha   90.00
_cell.angle_beta   90.00
_cell.angle_gamma   90.00
#
_symmetry.space_group_name_H-M   'P 1'
#
loop_
_entity.id
_entity.type
_entity.pdbx_description
1 polymer ?
#
loop_
_entity_poly.entity_id
_entity_poly.type
_entity_poly.pdbx_seq_one_letter_code
_entity_poly.pdbx_strand_id
1 'polypeptide(L)'
;MTEFAIVAPILFFLLLGIVESGLLLFVVGSARFGGGEIARQESESGNAVNADSISIQQLQRTAIGTTTLAEVTEIDIYRLIEQGNGSLLVDALHYNRYQLNGTPIGAVMWPSSSRNVTNGQSDFLGVTLQYKYKWKTGIFIAPTAINLTQTFDIRLEPQTY
;
A
#
# COMPACT_ATOMS: atom_id res chain seq x y z
N MET A 1 25.14 -10.39 -42.70
CA MET A 1 25.07 -9.10 -41.95
C MET A 1 23.62 -8.67 -41.71
N THR A 2 22.67 -9.03 -42.57
CA THR A 2 21.24 -8.69 -42.44
C THR A 2 20.53 -9.43 -41.30
N GLU A 3 20.89 -10.68 -40.98
CA GLU A 3 20.27 -11.39 -39.85
C GLU A 3 20.64 -10.77 -38.50
N PHE A 4 21.89 -10.37 -38.29
CA PHE A 4 22.31 -9.71 -37.05
C PHE A 4 21.60 -8.38 -36.83
N ALA A 5 21.34 -7.64 -37.91
CA ALA A 5 20.63 -6.36 -37.87
C ALA A 5 19.14 -6.52 -37.47
N ILE A 6 18.54 -7.69 -37.68
CA ILE A 6 17.14 -7.98 -37.27
C ILE A 6 17.11 -8.62 -35.88
N VAL A 7 18.03 -9.53 -35.57
CA VAL A 7 18.04 -10.27 -34.31
C VAL A 7 18.42 -9.37 -33.12
N ALA A 8 19.38 -8.46 -33.29
CA ALA A 8 19.84 -7.63 -32.18
C ALA A 8 18.72 -6.72 -31.61
N PRO A 9 17.92 -5.97 -32.42
CA PRO A 9 16.81 -5.18 -31.90
C PRO A 9 15.75 -6.01 -31.16
N ILE A 10 15.41 -7.20 -31.67
CA ILE A 10 14.44 -8.10 -31.03
C ILE A 10 14.97 -8.59 -29.68
N LEU A 11 16.24 -8.97 -29.62
CA LEU A 11 16.89 -9.39 -28.39
C LEU A 11 16.91 -8.27 -27.34
N PHE A 12 17.26 -7.04 -27.73
CA PHE A 12 17.25 -5.90 -26.82
C PHE A 12 15.84 -5.59 -26.31
N PHE A 13 14.83 -5.66 -27.17
CA PHE A 13 13.44 -5.48 -26.76
C PHE A 13 13.00 -6.51 -25.70
N LEU A 14 13.31 -7.78 -25.92
CA LEU A 14 13.00 -8.85 -24.96
C LEU A 14 13.75 -8.67 -23.63
N LEU A 15 15.04 -8.30 -23.68
CA LEU A 15 15.84 -8.06 -22.48
C LEU A 15 15.27 -6.91 -21.65
N LEU A 16 14.91 -5.79 -22.29
CA LEU A 16 14.26 -4.67 -21.62
C LEU A 16 12.91 -5.07 -21.02
N GLY A 17 12.11 -5.87 -21.74
CA GLY A 17 10.84 -6.40 -21.24
C GLY A 17 10.99 -7.28 -20.01
N ILE A 18 12.00 -8.16 -19.98
CA ILE A 18 12.30 -9.01 -18.82
C ILE A 18 12.72 -8.17 -17.62
N VAL A 19 13.61 -7.20 -17.81
CA VAL A 19 14.08 -6.31 -16.74
C VAL A 19 12.91 -5.52 -16.15
N GLU A 20 12.07 -4.92 -16.99
CA GLU A 20 10.90 -4.16 -16.56
C GLU A 20 9.86 -5.00 -15.82
N SER A 21 9.61 -6.21 -16.32
CA SER A 21 8.72 -7.16 -15.65
C SER A 21 9.26 -7.54 -14.27
N GLY A 22 10.57 -7.74 -14.16
CA GLY A 22 11.24 -8.01 -12.88
C GLY A 22 11.11 -6.85 -11.89
N LEU A 23 11.30 -5.61 -12.36
CA LEU A 23 11.13 -4.40 -11.53
C LEU A 23 9.67 -4.21 -11.09
N LEU A 24 8.71 -4.47 -11.97
CA LEU A 24 7.29 -4.43 -11.63
C LEU A 24 6.93 -5.47 -10.56
N LEU A 25 7.39 -6.72 -10.72
CA LEU A 25 7.17 -7.77 -9.72
C LEU A 25 7.80 -7.43 -8.37
N PHE A 26 9.01 -6.85 -8.38
CA PHE A 26 9.66 -6.34 -7.17
C PHE A 26 8.82 -5.26 -6.47
N VAL A 27 8.26 -4.31 -7.22
CA VAL A 27 7.40 -3.25 -6.70
C VAL A 27 6.12 -3.82 -6.09
N VAL A 28 5.45 -4.75 -6.78
CA VAL A 28 4.22 -5.39 -6.27
C VAL A 28 4.52 -6.17 -4.98
N GLY A 29 5.63 -6.91 -4.93
CA GLY A 29 6.08 -7.60 -3.72
C GLY A 29 6.38 -6.64 -2.56
N SER A 30 7.06 -5.53 -2.86
CA SER A 30 7.39 -4.48 -1.88
C SER A 30 6.15 -3.80 -1.33
N ALA A 31 5.16 -3.50 -2.18
CA ALA A 31 3.89 -2.91 -1.78
C ALA A 31 3.05 -3.87 -0.91
N ARG A 32 3.06 -5.17 -1.22
CA ARG A 32 2.40 -6.20 -0.40
C ARG A 32 3.02 -6.29 0.98
N PHE A 33 4.35 -6.38 1.05
CA PHE A 33 5.07 -6.41 2.32
C PHE A 33 4.82 -5.13 3.13
N GLY A 34 4.95 -3.96 2.49
CA GLY A 34 4.72 -2.67 3.15
C GLY A 34 3.28 -2.50 3.65
N GLY A 35 2.28 -2.84 2.84
CA GLY A 35 0.87 -2.76 3.24
C GLY A 35 0.54 -3.70 4.41
N GLY A 36 1.08 -4.92 4.40
CA GLY A 36 0.93 -5.86 5.52
C GLY A 36 1.58 -5.35 6.81
N GLU A 37 2.74 -4.69 6.70
CA GLU A 37 3.45 -4.11 7.84
C GLU A 37 2.71 -2.91 8.45
N ILE A 38 2.07 -2.05 7.62
CA ILE A 38 1.17 -1.00 8.14
C ILE A 38 0.03 -1.64 8.92
N ALA A 39 -0.67 -2.62 8.33
CA ALA A 39 -1.81 -3.26 8.98
C ALA A 39 -1.41 -3.88 10.32
N ARG A 40 -0.29 -4.61 10.36
CA ARG A 40 0.27 -5.16 11.61
C ARG A 40 0.57 -4.07 12.63
N GLN A 41 1.28 -3.02 12.24
CA GLN A 41 1.64 -1.93 13.14
C GLN A 41 0.42 -1.16 13.65
N GLU A 42 -0.60 -0.94 12.81
CA GLU A 42 -1.87 -0.33 13.20
C GLU A 42 -2.62 -1.18 14.22
N SER A 43 -2.65 -2.49 14.00
CA SER A 43 -3.25 -3.46 14.92
C SER A 43 -2.60 -3.41 16.30
N GLU A 44 -1.26 -3.44 16.33
CA GLU A 44 -0.47 -3.41 17.57
C GLU A 44 -0.55 -2.06 18.28
N SER A 45 -0.57 -0.96 17.53
CA SER A 45 -0.65 0.40 18.11
C SER A 45 -2.05 0.73 18.61
N GLY A 46 -3.07 0.01 18.13
CA GLY A 46 -4.44 0.10 18.61
C GLY A 46 -5.00 1.52 18.57
N ASN A 47 -5.25 2.07 19.76
CA ASN A 47 -5.81 3.40 19.96
C ASN A 47 -4.77 4.47 20.38
N ALA A 48 -3.47 4.20 20.21
CA ALA A 48 -2.44 5.20 20.45
C ALA A 48 -2.66 6.45 19.57
N VAL A 49 -2.49 7.65 20.14
CA VAL A 49 -2.74 8.95 19.47
C VAL A 49 -1.95 9.12 18.16
N ASN A 50 -0.83 8.40 18.03
CA ASN A 50 0.08 8.48 16.91
C ASN A 50 0.16 7.18 16.08
N ALA A 51 -0.79 6.24 16.25
CA ALA A 51 -0.81 4.96 15.53
C ALA A 51 -0.58 5.13 14.02
N ASP A 52 -1.44 5.90 13.34
CA ASP A 52 -1.36 6.16 11.89
C ASP A 52 0.01 6.72 11.49
N SER A 53 0.58 7.61 12.29
CA SER A 53 1.88 8.20 11.98
C SER A 53 3.03 7.20 12.14
N ILE A 54 2.96 6.29 13.12
CA ILE A 54 3.97 5.25 13.33
C ILE A 54 3.91 4.22 12.20
N SER A 55 2.72 3.78 11.81
CA SER A 55 2.58 2.78 10.74
C SER A 55 3.00 3.33 9.37
N ILE A 56 2.69 4.61 9.08
CA ILE A 56 3.16 5.27 7.86
C ILE A 56 4.68 5.46 7.89
N GLN A 57 5.27 5.81 9.04
CA GLN A 57 6.74 5.86 9.19
C GLN A 57 7.38 4.48 8.96
N GLN A 58 6.71 3.41 9.36
CA GLN A 58 7.18 2.06 9.10
C GLN A 58 7.14 1.75 7.60
N LEU A 59 6.07 2.14 6.89
CA LEU A 59 6.00 2.04 5.43
C LEU A 59 7.14 2.80 4.74
N GLN A 60 7.46 4.02 5.19
CA GLN A 60 8.55 4.84 4.64
C GLN A 60 9.91 4.13 4.68
N ARG A 61 10.12 3.23 5.65
CA ARG A 61 11.35 2.45 5.82
C ARG A 61 11.41 1.19 4.95
N THR A 62 10.29 0.78 4.35
CA THR A 62 10.23 -0.38 3.46
C THR A 62 10.71 -0.04 2.05
N ALA A 63 10.86 -1.07 1.21
CA ALA A 63 11.31 -0.91 -0.18
C ALA A 63 10.38 -0.02 -1.04
N ILE A 64 9.06 -0.01 -0.77
CA ILE A 64 8.13 0.84 -1.52
C ILE A 64 8.24 2.32 -1.14
N GLY A 65 8.71 2.62 0.07
CA GLY A 65 8.93 4.00 0.55
C GLY A 65 10.34 4.55 0.27
N THR A 66 11.32 3.67 0.06
CA THR A 66 12.73 4.05 -0.11
C THR A 66 13.21 4.04 -1.56
N THR A 67 12.56 3.27 -2.44
CA THR A 67 12.93 3.19 -3.86
C THR A 67 12.15 4.18 -4.71
N THR A 68 12.74 4.62 -5.84
CA THR A 68 12.08 5.49 -6.82
C THR A 68 11.41 4.69 -7.96
N LEU A 69 11.21 3.39 -7.77
CA LEU A 69 10.61 2.49 -8.77
C LEU A 69 9.10 2.68 -8.87
N ALA A 70 8.44 2.98 -7.75
CA ALA A 70 7.04 3.34 -7.71
C ALA A 70 6.83 4.56 -6.81
N GLU A 71 5.73 5.26 -7.04
CA GLU A 71 5.32 6.42 -6.26
C GLU A 71 4.05 6.06 -5.49
N VAL A 72 4.13 6.02 -4.17
CA VAL A 72 2.94 5.88 -3.30
C VAL A 72 2.15 7.18 -3.37
N THR A 73 0.92 7.11 -3.84
CA THR A 73 0.08 8.30 -4.04
C THR A 73 -0.89 8.53 -2.90
N GLU A 74 -1.41 7.46 -2.31
CA GLU A 74 -2.42 7.53 -1.25
C GLU A 74 -2.32 6.28 -0.37
N ILE A 75 -2.43 6.48 0.93
CA ILE A 75 -2.52 5.45 1.97
C ILE A 75 -3.84 5.69 2.68
N ASP A 76 -4.74 4.72 2.59
CA ASP A 76 -6.04 4.78 3.23
C ASP A 76 -6.03 3.91 4.48
N ILE A 77 -6.53 4.46 5.58
CA ILE A 77 -6.73 3.75 6.84
C ILE A 77 -8.18 3.98 7.25
N TYR A 78 -8.96 2.91 7.33
CA TYR A 78 -10.40 3.01 7.54
C TYR A 78 -10.95 1.89 8.40
N ARG A 79 -12.11 2.16 9.00
CA ARG A 79 -12.81 1.17 9.82
C ARG A 79 -13.57 0.19 8.95
N LEU A 80 -13.55 -1.06 9.37
CA LEU A 80 -14.34 -2.14 8.81
C LEU A 80 -15.40 -2.59 9.83
N ILE A 81 -16.64 -2.71 9.37
CA ILE A 81 -17.77 -3.19 10.16
C ILE A 81 -18.01 -4.64 9.79
N GLU A 82 -17.91 -5.53 10.78
CA GLU A 82 -18.29 -6.93 10.63
C GLU A 82 -19.81 -7.06 10.58
N GLN A 83 -20.32 -7.63 9.49
CA GLN A 83 -21.73 -7.93 9.32
C GLN A 83 -22.07 -9.29 9.96
N GLY A 84 -23.35 -9.56 10.20
CA GLY A 84 -23.80 -10.83 10.80
C GLY A 84 -23.48 -12.09 9.99
N ASN A 85 -23.02 -11.96 8.76
CA ASN A 85 -22.53 -13.05 7.89
C ASN A 85 -21.00 -13.21 7.91
N GLY A 86 -20.27 -12.45 8.74
CA GLY A 86 -18.81 -12.45 8.83
C GLY A 86 -18.10 -11.66 7.71
N SER A 87 -18.82 -10.95 6.85
CA SER A 87 -18.22 -10.06 5.85
C SER A 87 -17.85 -8.71 6.47
N LEU A 88 -16.75 -8.12 5.98
CA LEU A 88 -16.27 -6.81 6.42
C LEU A 88 -16.73 -5.75 5.41
N LEU A 89 -17.40 -4.71 5.88
CA LEU A 89 -17.84 -3.57 5.08
C LEU A 89 -17.09 -2.29 5.49
N VAL A 90 -16.65 -1.52 4.50
CA VAL A 90 -16.00 -0.22 4.73
C VAL A 90 -16.98 0.78 5.34
N ASP A 91 -16.59 1.39 6.46
CA ASP A 91 -17.30 2.50 7.07
C ASP A 91 -16.81 3.83 6.48
N ALA A 92 -17.61 4.42 5.59
CA ALA A 92 -17.27 5.67 4.91
C ALA A 92 -17.18 6.89 5.85
N LEU A 93 -17.75 6.81 7.05
CA LEU A 93 -17.65 7.89 8.05
C LEU A 93 -16.33 7.84 8.80
N HIS A 94 -15.67 6.68 8.84
CA HIS A 94 -14.44 6.45 9.56
C HIS A 94 -13.30 6.11 8.61
N TYR A 95 -12.98 7.06 7.72
CA TYR A 95 -12.03 6.88 6.63
C TYR A 95 -11.00 8.00 6.62
N ASN A 96 -9.73 7.64 6.80
CA ASN A 96 -8.60 8.56 6.74
C ASN A 96 -7.75 8.27 5.52
N ARG A 97 -7.21 9.34 4.92
CA ARG A 97 -6.33 9.28 3.76
C ARG A 97 -5.06 10.02 4.06
N TYR A 98 -3.93 9.48 3.65
CA TYR A 98 -2.63 10.03 3.93
C TYR A 98 -1.72 9.97 2.70
N GLN A 99 -0.82 10.93 2.61
CA GLN A 99 0.36 10.84 1.75
C GLN A 99 1.42 9.95 2.40
N LEU A 100 2.42 9.51 1.62
CA LEU A 100 3.54 8.72 2.14
C LEU A 100 4.31 9.42 3.28
N ASN A 101 4.31 10.75 3.32
CA ASN A 101 4.96 11.53 4.40
C ASN A 101 4.12 11.59 5.71
N GLY A 102 2.94 10.98 5.75
CA GLY A 102 2.01 11.02 6.88
C GLY A 102 1.08 12.24 6.91
N THR A 103 1.16 13.13 5.91
CA THR A 103 0.26 14.29 5.81
C THR A 103 -1.14 13.80 5.41
N PRO A 104 -2.20 14.19 6.14
CA PRO A 104 -3.56 13.80 5.79
C PRO A 104 -4.02 14.45 4.47
N ILE A 105 -4.71 13.67 3.65
CA ILE A 105 -5.39 14.12 2.43
C ILE A 105 -6.85 14.40 2.81
N GLY A 106 -7.12 15.65 3.18
CA GLY A 106 -8.42 16.07 3.69
C GLY A 106 -8.54 15.98 5.21
N ALA A 107 -9.76 15.90 5.72
CA ALA A 107 -10.03 15.80 7.15
C ALA A 107 -9.83 14.36 7.66
N VAL A 108 -9.23 14.24 8.84
CA VAL A 108 -9.16 12.97 9.59
C VAL A 108 -10.50 12.75 10.28
N MET A 109 -11.26 11.76 9.81
CA MET A 109 -12.63 11.48 10.28
C MET A 109 -12.67 10.38 11.35
N TRP A 110 -11.61 9.58 11.44
CA TRP A 110 -11.47 8.50 12.43
C TRP A 110 -10.14 8.61 13.17
N PRO A 111 -10.03 9.51 14.16
CA PRO A 111 -8.78 9.64 14.92
C PRO A 111 -8.45 8.31 15.61
N SER A 112 -7.17 7.93 15.62
CA SER A 112 -6.73 6.66 16.20
C SER A 112 -7.15 6.48 17.66
N SER A 113 -7.21 7.56 18.44
CA SER A 113 -7.68 7.55 19.83
C SER A 113 -9.13 7.15 20.04
N SER A 114 -9.96 7.19 18.98
CA SER A 114 -11.38 6.80 19.03
C SER A 114 -11.63 5.32 18.72
N ARG A 115 -10.58 4.56 18.39
CA ARG A 115 -10.68 3.15 18.01
C ARG A 115 -11.03 2.25 19.19
N ASN A 116 -11.91 1.28 18.94
CA ASN A 116 -12.23 0.28 19.94
C ASN A 116 -11.20 -0.84 19.94
N VAL A 117 -10.52 -0.97 21.08
CA VAL A 117 -9.51 -2.01 21.35
C VAL A 117 -9.90 -2.86 22.56
N THR A 118 -11.20 -2.97 22.84
CA THR A 118 -11.69 -3.77 23.97
C THR A 118 -11.86 -5.22 23.56
N ASN A 119 -11.50 -6.17 24.45
CA ASN A 119 -11.70 -7.58 24.17
C ASN A 119 -13.21 -7.88 23.93
N GLY A 120 -13.49 -8.61 22.86
CA GLY A 120 -14.84 -8.96 22.41
C GLY A 120 -15.57 -7.88 21.58
N GLN A 121 -15.03 -6.66 21.46
CA GLN A 121 -15.62 -5.55 20.69
C GLN A 121 -14.57 -4.77 19.86
N SER A 122 -13.40 -5.36 19.60
CA SER A 122 -12.34 -4.71 18.84
C SER A 122 -12.80 -4.36 17.43
N ASP A 123 -12.45 -3.17 16.95
CA ASP A 123 -12.72 -2.78 15.57
C ASP A 123 -11.87 -3.60 14.58
N PHE A 124 -12.38 -3.76 13.37
CA PHE A 124 -11.58 -4.15 12.22
C PHE A 124 -11.11 -2.89 11.49
N LEU A 125 -9.92 -2.98 10.91
CA LEU A 125 -9.26 -1.91 10.19
C LEU A 125 -8.85 -2.43 8.82
N GLY A 126 -9.10 -1.63 7.79
CA GLY A 126 -8.58 -1.85 6.46
C GLY A 126 -7.50 -0.81 6.13
N VAL A 127 -6.45 -1.28 5.49
CA VAL A 127 -5.38 -0.45 4.92
C VAL A 127 -5.40 -0.65 3.42
N THR A 128 -5.52 0.44 2.66
CA THR A 128 -5.37 0.42 1.21
C THR A 128 -4.19 1.29 0.79
N LEU A 129 -3.25 0.69 0.05
CA LEU A 129 -2.09 1.36 -0.50
C LEU A 129 -2.29 1.56 -2.01
N GLN A 130 -2.33 2.81 -2.45
CA GLN A 130 -2.40 3.19 -3.86
C GLN A 130 -1.04 3.72 -4.32
N TYR A 131 -0.52 3.14 -5.41
CA TYR A 131 0.81 3.48 -5.92
C TYR A 131 0.88 3.36 -7.43
N LYS A 132 1.86 4.06 -8.01
CA LYS A 132 2.03 4.18 -9.46
C LYS A 132 3.40 3.65 -9.87
N TYR A 133 3.42 2.67 -10.76
CA TYR A 133 4.66 2.19 -11.38
C TYR A 133 4.93 2.98 -12.67
N LYS A 134 6.11 3.61 -12.76
CA LYS A 134 6.58 4.32 -13.95
C LYS A 134 7.64 3.48 -14.66
N TRP A 135 7.33 3.01 -15.87
CA TRP A 135 8.24 2.26 -16.72
C TRP A 135 9.56 3.02 -16.93
N LYS A 136 10.69 2.40 -16.59
CA LYS A 136 12.01 3.05 -16.69
C LYS A 136 12.52 3.13 -18.12
N THR A 137 12.07 2.20 -18.95
CA THR A 137 12.25 2.11 -20.40
C THR A 137 11.30 3.02 -21.17
N GLY A 138 10.35 3.67 -20.49
CA GLY A 138 9.46 4.68 -21.07
C GLY A 138 8.65 4.18 -22.28
N ILE A 139 8.62 5.00 -23.34
CA ILE A 139 7.81 4.81 -24.57
C ILE A 139 8.10 3.48 -25.28
N PHE A 140 9.24 2.83 -25.03
CA PHE A 140 9.60 1.60 -25.72
C PHE A 140 8.72 0.40 -25.34
N ILE A 141 8.08 0.40 -24.17
CA ILE A 141 7.25 -0.74 -23.70
C ILE A 141 5.82 -0.30 -23.38
N ALA A 142 5.64 0.82 -22.66
CA ALA A 142 4.32 1.35 -22.38
C ALA A 142 4.38 2.85 -22.03
N PRO A 143 3.57 3.71 -22.67
CA PRO A 143 3.67 5.15 -22.52
C PRO A 143 3.07 5.67 -21.20
N THR A 144 2.25 4.88 -20.51
CA THR A 144 1.51 5.32 -19.31
C THR A 144 1.92 4.54 -18.07
N ALA A 145 2.04 5.25 -16.95
CA ALA A 145 2.21 4.63 -15.64
C ALA A 145 1.03 3.70 -15.32
N ILE A 146 1.31 2.60 -14.61
CA ILE A 146 0.28 1.69 -14.12
C ILE A 146 -0.10 2.10 -12.71
N ASN A 147 -1.39 2.34 -12.48
CA ASN A 147 -1.93 2.50 -11.13
C ASN A 147 -2.20 1.10 -10.54
N LEU A 148 -1.72 0.88 -9.33
CA LEU A 148 -1.84 -0.37 -8.61
C LEU A 148 -2.35 -0.09 -7.20
N THR A 149 -3.05 -1.08 -6.66
CA THR A 149 -3.64 -1.01 -5.33
C THR A 149 -3.35 -2.30 -4.58
N GLN A 150 -3.06 -2.23 -3.29
CA GLN A 150 -3.04 -3.40 -2.39
C GLN A 150 -3.88 -3.07 -1.16
N THR A 151 -4.71 -4.02 -0.74
CA THR A 151 -5.60 -3.86 0.42
C THR A 151 -5.34 -4.98 1.41
N PHE A 152 -5.33 -4.62 2.69
CA PHE A 152 -5.16 -5.52 3.82
C PHE A 152 -6.19 -5.21 4.88
N ASP A 153 -6.81 -6.25 5.42
CA ASP A 153 -7.79 -6.12 6.49
C ASP A 153 -7.24 -6.86 7.72
N ILE A 154 -7.33 -6.22 8.88
CA ILE A 154 -6.85 -6.78 10.14
C ILE A 154 -7.77 -6.37 11.29
N ARG A 155 -7.86 -7.20 12.31
CA ARG A 155 -8.55 -6.86 13.56
C ARG A 155 -7.57 -6.10 14.46
N LEU A 156 -8.02 -5.02 15.10
CA LEU A 156 -7.21 -4.36 16.12
C LEU A 156 -6.99 -5.24 17.35
N GLU A 157 -5.77 -5.27 17.86
CA GLU A 157 -5.44 -6.03 19.06
C GLU A 157 -5.96 -5.35 20.32
N PRO A 158 -6.51 -6.12 21.29
CA PRO A 158 -6.90 -5.55 22.57
C PRO A 158 -5.73 -5.01 23.37
N GLN A 159 -5.81 -3.74 23.79
CA GLN A 159 -4.73 -3.04 24.51
C GLN A 159 -4.81 -3.21 26.03
N THR A 160 -5.24 -4.40 26.51
CA THR A 160 -5.46 -4.63 27.94
C THR A 160 -4.14 -4.54 28.72
N TYR A 161 -4.03 -3.52 29.57
CA TYR A 161 -3.09 -3.46 30.70
C TYR A 161 -3.71 -4.12 31.93
#